data_AF-A0A932QB79-F1
#
_entry.id   AF-A0A932QB79-F1
#
_cell.length_a   1.000
_cell.length_b   1.000
_cell.length_c   1.000
_cell.angle_alpha   90.00
_cell.angle_beta   90.00
_cell.angle_gamma   90.00
#
_symmetry.space_group_name_H-M   'P 1'
#
loop_
_entity.id
_entity.type
_entity.pdbx_description
1 polymer ?
#
loop_
_entity_poly.entity_id
_entity_poly.type
_entity_poly.pdbx_seq_one_letter_code
_entity_poly.pdbx_strand_id
1 'polypeptide(L)'
;QKKQKYSVDNEAIREYFPVDQVITAVFDIYQHLLTVKFTEITPAYAWAPDVRLFEVRDAVPGSNNALIGHFYLDLYPRENKYKHFAAFDIIHARRNKDGSYHTPVSSVVGNFPKAAPGKPALLLHDDVETFFHEFGHIMHQTLTSARYSSLAGTNVRGDFVEAPSQMLENWVWNRDILRKISKHYKTGAPLPDTLLDQMIAAKHANEGITWSRQLFFATFDMLIHTSGEKVDTTKAWNDLAPQIFLMSETDGAAAQASFGHLMGGYDAGYYGYLWSKVYAQDMFTVFEQAGLESPVAGARYREWILKPGGTQEPEVLITNFLGRAPNKDAFYRSLGIGPSSALK
;
A
#
# COMPACT_ATOMS: atom_id res chain seq x y z
N GLN A 1 -0.21 22.83 -7.22
CA GLN A 1 0.98 22.56 -8.07
C GLN A 1 0.63 21.67 -9.27
N LYS A 2 0.06 20.46 -9.10
CA LYS A 2 -0.33 19.54 -10.20
C LYS A 2 -1.10 20.23 -11.35
N LYS A 3 -2.22 20.88 -11.07
CA LYS A 3 -3.03 21.59 -12.10
C LYS A 3 -2.29 22.77 -12.78
N GLN A 4 -1.60 23.60 -12.00
CA GLN A 4 -1.02 24.86 -12.50
C GLN A 4 0.36 24.69 -13.18
N LYS A 5 1.19 23.74 -12.71
CA LYS A 5 2.55 23.52 -13.23
C LYS A 5 2.65 22.33 -14.17
N TYR A 6 1.79 21.32 -14.00
CA TYR A 6 1.84 20.07 -14.77
C TYR A 6 0.58 19.82 -15.60
N SER A 7 -0.38 20.75 -15.59
CA SER A 7 -1.63 20.65 -16.37
C SER A 7 -2.44 19.38 -16.10
N VAL A 8 -2.27 18.76 -14.93
CA VAL A 8 -3.02 17.55 -14.54
C VAL A 8 -4.47 17.91 -14.24
N ASP A 9 -5.39 17.34 -15.01
CA ASP A 9 -6.83 17.36 -14.74
C ASP A 9 -7.27 16.02 -14.15
N ASN A 10 -7.36 15.96 -12.83
CA ASN A 10 -7.77 14.76 -12.12
C ASN A 10 -9.17 14.29 -12.50
N GLU A 11 -10.11 15.19 -12.86
CA GLU A 11 -11.46 14.78 -13.23
C GLU A 11 -11.49 14.12 -14.61
N ALA A 12 -10.71 14.64 -15.57
CA ALA A 12 -10.54 14.00 -16.87
C ALA A 12 -9.84 12.63 -16.75
N ILE A 13 -8.81 12.55 -15.91
CA ILE A 13 -8.05 11.31 -15.66
C ILE A 13 -8.94 10.25 -14.99
N ARG A 14 -9.80 10.65 -14.04
CA ARG A 14 -10.72 9.77 -13.31
C ARG A 14 -11.62 8.96 -14.24
N GLU A 15 -11.98 9.50 -15.42
CA GLU A 15 -12.80 8.80 -16.42
C GLU A 15 -12.18 7.52 -16.98
N TYR A 16 -10.88 7.31 -16.74
CA TYR A 16 -10.13 6.13 -17.16
C TYR A 16 -9.93 5.10 -16.05
N PHE A 17 -10.42 5.33 -14.84
CA PHE A 17 -10.26 4.40 -13.71
C PHE A 17 -11.62 3.94 -13.17
N PRO A 18 -12.46 3.26 -13.96
CA PRO A 18 -13.64 2.59 -13.41
C PRO A 18 -13.21 1.48 -12.44
N VAL A 19 -13.86 1.40 -11.28
CA VAL A 19 -13.47 0.51 -10.16
C VAL A 19 -13.27 -0.93 -10.61
N ASP A 20 -14.19 -1.49 -11.40
CA ASP A 20 -14.10 -2.89 -11.84
C ASP A 20 -12.87 -3.14 -12.74
N GLN A 21 -12.53 -2.19 -13.63
CA GLN A 21 -11.32 -2.27 -14.45
C GLN A 21 -10.07 -2.25 -13.57
N VAL A 22 -10.04 -1.36 -12.58
CA VAL A 22 -8.91 -1.23 -11.66
C VAL A 22 -8.74 -2.53 -10.88
N ILE A 23 -9.80 -3.08 -10.27
CA ILE A 23 -9.75 -4.33 -9.51
C ILE A 23 -9.23 -5.47 -10.40
N THR A 24 -9.79 -5.66 -11.60
CA THR A 24 -9.35 -6.71 -12.52
C THR A 24 -7.87 -6.56 -12.88
N ALA A 25 -7.43 -5.36 -13.25
CA ALA A 25 -6.05 -5.16 -13.68
C ALA A 25 -5.05 -5.28 -12.52
N VAL A 26 -5.40 -4.80 -11.32
CA VAL A 26 -4.60 -4.99 -10.10
C VAL A 26 -4.46 -6.48 -9.82
N PHE A 27 -5.56 -7.23 -9.88
CA PHE A 27 -5.54 -8.68 -9.69
C PHE A 27 -4.65 -9.37 -10.70
N ASP A 28 -4.74 -9.03 -11.98
CA ASP A 28 -3.88 -9.60 -13.02
C ASP A 28 -2.38 -9.35 -12.74
N ILE A 29 -2.03 -8.14 -12.30
CA ILE A 29 -0.66 -7.80 -11.93
C ILE A 29 -0.19 -8.67 -10.75
N TYR A 30 -0.97 -8.75 -9.68
CA TYR A 30 -0.61 -9.54 -8.50
C TYR A 30 -0.55 -11.05 -8.79
N GLN A 31 -1.48 -11.58 -9.60
CA GLN A 31 -1.49 -12.97 -10.03
C GLN A 31 -0.20 -13.32 -10.78
N HIS A 32 0.23 -12.44 -11.69
CA HIS A 32 1.48 -12.63 -12.43
C HIS A 32 2.71 -12.49 -11.52
N LEU A 33 2.76 -11.42 -10.73
CA LEU A 33 3.88 -11.10 -9.84
C LEU A 33 4.14 -12.19 -8.81
N LEU A 34 3.08 -12.76 -8.23
CA LEU A 34 3.17 -13.69 -7.09
C LEU A 34 2.92 -15.15 -7.47
N THR A 35 2.65 -15.41 -8.75
CA THR A 35 2.30 -16.72 -9.29
C THR A 35 1.13 -17.34 -8.51
N VAL A 36 0.03 -16.61 -8.45
CA VAL A 36 -1.22 -17.04 -7.78
C VAL A 36 -2.41 -16.87 -8.71
N LYS A 37 -3.53 -17.48 -8.34
CA LYS A 37 -4.82 -17.31 -9.01
C LYS A 37 -5.88 -16.87 -8.02
N PHE A 38 -6.68 -15.88 -8.41
CA PHE A 38 -7.84 -15.42 -7.66
C PHE A 38 -9.12 -15.91 -8.35
N THR A 39 -10.02 -16.51 -7.58
CA THR A 39 -11.35 -16.90 -8.08
C THR A 39 -12.40 -16.31 -7.16
N GLU A 40 -13.36 -15.57 -7.71
CA GLU A 40 -14.48 -15.05 -6.94
C GLU A 40 -15.43 -16.19 -6.53
N ILE A 41 -15.90 -16.16 -5.28
CA ILE A 41 -16.86 -17.10 -4.73
C ILE A 41 -18.24 -16.44 -4.73
N THR A 42 -19.17 -17.00 -5.52
CA THR A 42 -20.54 -16.50 -5.64
C THR A 42 -21.56 -17.61 -5.33
N PRO A 43 -22.54 -17.38 -4.43
CA PRO A 43 -22.69 -16.19 -3.59
C PRO A 43 -21.62 -16.12 -2.48
N ALA A 44 -21.18 -14.91 -2.13
CA ALA A 44 -20.28 -14.69 -1.01
C ALA A 44 -21.05 -14.83 0.32
N TYR A 45 -20.53 -15.62 1.26
CA TYR A 45 -21.01 -15.59 2.65
C TYR A 45 -20.32 -14.42 3.37
N ALA A 46 -20.97 -13.26 3.40
CA ALA A 46 -20.36 -12.01 3.85
C ALA A 46 -21.28 -11.17 4.76
N TRP A 47 -20.70 -10.19 5.47
CA TRP A 47 -21.39 -9.35 6.44
C TRP A 47 -22.19 -8.19 5.82
N ALA A 48 -22.04 -7.92 4.53
CA ALA A 48 -22.82 -6.93 3.81
C ALA A 48 -23.00 -7.33 2.34
N PRO A 49 -24.07 -6.87 1.65
CA PRO A 49 -24.41 -7.34 0.29
C PRO A 49 -23.39 -6.99 -0.80
N ASP A 50 -22.59 -5.94 -0.59
CA ASP A 50 -21.60 -5.42 -1.52
C ASP A 50 -20.18 -5.97 -1.27
N VAL A 51 -20.03 -6.84 -0.28
CA VAL A 51 -18.75 -7.49 0.05
C VAL A 51 -18.55 -8.71 -0.84
N ARG A 52 -17.39 -8.75 -1.50
CA ARG A 52 -17.00 -9.84 -2.40
C ARG A 52 -15.98 -10.75 -1.73
N LEU A 53 -16.05 -12.05 -1.98
CA LEU A 53 -15.13 -13.06 -1.42
C LEU A 53 -14.35 -13.73 -2.55
N PHE A 54 -13.05 -13.91 -2.35
CA PHE A 54 -12.17 -14.57 -3.30
C PHE A 54 -11.38 -15.68 -2.62
N GLU A 55 -11.20 -16.82 -3.30
CA GLU A 55 -10.15 -17.78 -2.98
C GLU A 55 -8.84 -17.41 -3.67
N VAL A 56 -7.72 -17.67 -2.98
CA VAL A 56 -6.36 -17.55 -3.50
C VAL A 56 -5.77 -18.93 -3.62
N ARG A 57 -5.37 -19.32 -4.83
CA ARG A 57 -4.73 -20.61 -5.10
C ARG A 57 -3.34 -20.44 -5.66
N ASP A 58 -2.47 -21.38 -5.32
CA ASP A 58 -1.10 -21.39 -5.79
C ASP A 58 -1.03 -21.79 -7.26
N ALA A 59 -0.44 -20.94 -8.10
CA ALA A 59 -0.25 -21.22 -9.52
C ALA A 59 1.20 -21.67 -9.84
N VAL A 60 2.07 -21.82 -8.83
CA VAL A 60 3.43 -22.31 -9.04
C VAL A 60 3.40 -23.74 -9.64
N PRO A 61 4.19 -24.04 -10.68
CA PRO A 61 4.24 -25.39 -11.26
C PRO A 61 4.50 -26.46 -10.20
N GLY A 62 3.65 -27.50 -10.15
CA GLY A 62 3.73 -28.57 -9.17
C GLY A 62 2.97 -28.32 -7.85
N SER A 63 2.37 -27.15 -7.66
CA SER A 63 1.54 -26.84 -6.48
C SER A 63 0.20 -27.60 -6.44
N ASN A 64 -0.23 -28.16 -7.59
CA ASN A 64 -1.56 -28.76 -7.78
C ASN A 64 -2.73 -27.82 -7.45
N ASN A 65 -2.58 -26.50 -7.70
CA ASN A 65 -3.64 -25.51 -7.47
C ASN A 65 -4.10 -25.49 -5.99
N ALA A 66 -3.14 -25.70 -5.07
CA ALA A 66 -3.37 -25.73 -3.63
C ALA A 66 -4.03 -24.43 -3.16
N LEU A 67 -5.01 -24.54 -2.26
CA LEU A 67 -5.62 -23.37 -1.61
C LEU A 67 -4.60 -22.74 -0.66
N ILE A 68 -4.33 -21.45 -0.85
CA ILE A 68 -3.43 -20.68 0.02
C ILE A 68 -4.25 -19.90 1.05
N GLY A 69 -5.36 -19.27 0.66
CA GLY A 69 -6.14 -18.42 1.54
C GLY A 69 -7.40 -17.87 0.90
N HIS A 70 -8.07 -16.99 1.61
CA HIS A 70 -9.19 -16.21 1.09
C HIS A 70 -9.01 -14.73 1.44
N PHE A 71 -9.62 -13.85 0.66
CA PHE A 71 -9.76 -12.45 1.05
C PHE A 71 -11.12 -11.90 0.67
N TYR A 72 -11.57 -10.90 1.43
CA TYR A 72 -12.74 -10.11 1.13
C TYR A 72 -12.36 -8.74 0.56
N LEU A 73 -13.21 -8.23 -0.33
CA LEU A 73 -13.22 -6.84 -0.74
C LEU A 73 -14.48 -6.15 -0.20
N ASP A 74 -14.31 -5.24 0.75
CA ASP A 74 -15.35 -4.38 1.30
C ASP A 74 -15.04 -2.92 0.95
N LEU A 75 -15.39 -2.49 -0.27
CA LEU A 75 -14.82 -1.28 -0.88
C LEU A 75 -15.73 -0.05 -0.89
N TYR A 76 -17.00 -0.16 -0.49
CA TYR A 76 -17.94 0.97 -0.57
C TYR A 76 -18.38 1.49 0.80
N PRO A 77 -18.68 2.79 0.93
CA PRO A 77 -19.10 3.37 2.20
C PRO A 77 -20.51 2.91 2.59
N ARG A 78 -20.70 2.68 3.88
CA ARG A 78 -22.01 2.49 4.51
C ARG A 78 -21.98 3.03 5.94
N GLU A 79 -23.16 3.26 6.50
CA GLU A 79 -23.28 3.72 7.89
C GLU A 79 -22.53 2.79 8.84
N ASN A 80 -21.83 3.37 9.82
CA ASN A 80 -21.06 2.67 10.86
C ASN A 80 -19.89 1.79 10.38
N LYS A 81 -19.51 1.85 9.09
CA LYS A 81 -18.30 1.20 8.57
C LYS A 81 -17.04 1.99 8.95
N TYR A 82 -15.94 1.28 9.14
CA TYR A 82 -14.59 1.86 9.25
C TYR A 82 -14.29 2.80 8.07
N LYS A 83 -13.78 4.00 8.39
CA LYS A 83 -13.74 5.14 7.44
C LYS A 83 -12.48 5.22 6.58
N HIS A 84 -11.40 4.55 6.98
CA HIS A 84 -10.14 4.58 6.25
C HIS A 84 -9.97 3.34 5.39
N PHE A 85 -9.01 3.39 4.47
CA PHE A 85 -8.50 2.19 3.83
C PHE A 85 -7.62 1.44 4.82
N ALA A 86 -7.79 0.11 4.87
CA ALA A 86 -6.96 -0.77 5.69
C ALA A 86 -7.16 -2.23 5.27
N ALA A 87 -6.10 -3.02 5.40
CA ALA A 87 -6.12 -4.47 5.38
C ALA A 87 -6.32 -5.03 6.79
N PHE A 88 -7.28 -5.93 6.95
CA PHE A 88 -7.59 -6.60 8.22
C PHE A 88 -7.37 -8.11 8.11
N ASP A 89 -6.68 -8.70 9.08
CA ASP A 89 -6.70 -10.13 9.31
C ASP A 89 -8.01 -10.54 10.00
N ILE A 90 -8.71 -11.53 9.45
CA ILE A 90 -9.90 -12.15 10.07
C ILE A 90 -9.51 -13.49 10.69
N ILE A 91 -8.75 -14.30 9.96
CA ILE A 91 -8.18 -15.57 10.41
C ILE A 91 -6.69 -15.56 10.09
N HIS A 92 -5.86 -15.67 11.13
CA HIS A 92 -4.42 -15.75 10.94
C HIS A 92 -3.99 -17.14 10.45
N ALA A 93 -3.00 -17.14 9.57
CA ALA A 93 -2.34 -18.36 9.14
C ALA A 93 -1.57 -19.01 10.30
N ARG A 94 -1.57 -20.34 10.36
CA ARG A 94 -0.77 -21.09 11.33
C ARG A 94 -0.62 -22.54 10.91
N ARG A 95 0.36 -23.23 11.49
CA ARG A 95 0.47 -24.68 11.39
C ARG A 95 -0.17 -25.35 12.60
N ASN A 96 -1.09 -26.28 12.35
CA ASN A 96 -1.74 -27.07 13.39
C ASN A 96 -0.79 -28.15 13.94
N LYS A 97 -1.18 -28.78 15.07
CA LYS A 97 -0.38 -29.84 15.72
C LYS A 97 -0.16 -31.06 14.83
N ASP A 98 -1.13 -31.38 13.98
CA ASP A 98 -1.08 -32.47 13.00
C ASP A 98 -0.22 -32.13 11.76
N GLY A 99 0.35 -30.92 11.69
CA GLY A 99 1.18 -30.45 10.60
C GLY A 99 0.41 -29.82 9.44
N SER A 100 -0.93 -29.84 9.46
CA SER A 100 -1.77 -29.14 8.48
C SER A 100 -1.62 -27.62 8.58
N TYR A 101 -1.77 -26.93 7.46
CA TYR A 101 -1.73 -25.47 7.42
C TYR A 101 -3.15 -24.91 7.47
N HIS A 102 -3.41 -24.04 8.44
CA HIS A 102 -4.65 -23.30 8.54
C HIS A 102 -4.55 -22.07 7.65
N THR A 103 -5.36 -22.03 6.60
CA THR A 103 -5.29 -20.98 5.58
C THR A 103 -5.82 -19.65 6.14
N PRO A 104 -5.12 -18.52 5.89
CA PRO A 104 -5.57 -17.21 6.34
C PRO A 104 -6.82 -16.73 5.61
N VAL A 105 -7.53 -15.81 6.28
CA VAL A 105 -8.62 -15.03 5.72
C VAL A 105 -8.40 -13.58 6.09
N SER A 106 -8.40 -12.68 5.10
CA SER A 106 -8.22 -11.25 5.32
C SER A 106 -9.26 -10.42 4.57
N SER A 107 -9.25 -9.10 4.74
CA SER A 107 -10.20 -8.18 4.11
C SER A 107 -9.55 -6.84 3.80
N VAL A 108 -9.67 -6.38 2.54
CA VAL A 108 -9.50 -4.95 2.23
C VAL A 108 -10.78 -4.25 2.61
N VAL A 109 -10.68 -3.28 3.51
CA VAL A 109 -11.76 -2.37 3.83
C VAL A 109 -11.42 -1.02 3.24
N GLY A 110 -12.33 -0.46 2.44
CA GLY A 110 -12.16 0.80 1.74
C GLY A 110 -13.46 1.55 1.57
N ASN A 111 -13.38 2.80 1.09
CA ASN A 111 -14.52 3.69 0.94
C ASN A 111 -14.51 4.41 -0.41
N PHE A 112 -14.36 3.65 -1.50
CA PHE A 112 -14.46 4.18 -2.85
C PHE A 112 -15.83 4.83 -3.10
N PRO A 113 -15.88 5.85 -3.99
CA PRO A 113 -17.13 6.46 -4.37
C PRO A 113 -18.09 5.41 -4.96
N LYS A 114 -19.37 5.46 -4.55
CA LYS A 114 -20.41 4.64 -5.17
C LYS A 114 -20.68 5.10 -6.60
N ALA A 115 -21.15 4.18 -7.44
CA ALA A 115 -21.61 4.50 -8.78
C ALA A 115 -22.77 5.52 -8.73
N ALA A 116 -22.80 6.43 -9.71
CA ALA A 116 -23.91 7.35 -9.91
C ALA A 116 -24.85 6.81 -11.01
N PRO A 117 -26.12 7.26 -11.10
CA PRO A 117 -27.01 6.83 -12.17
C PRO A 117 -26.37 7.03 -13.56
N GLY A 118 -26.22 5.94 -14.33
CA GLY A 118 -25.61 5.96 -15.66
C GLY A 118 -24.07 6.13 -15.70
N LYS A 119 -23.37 6.08 -14.56
CA LYS A 119 -21.91 6.21 -14.48
C LYS A 119 -21.33 5.24 -13.44
N PRO A 120 -20.36 4.37 -13.81
CA PRO A 120 -19.73 3.47 -12.85
C PRO A 120 -18.99 4.27 -11.77
N ALA A 121 -18.66 3.61 -10.66
CA ALA A 121 -17.73 4.16 -9.69
C ALA A 121 -16.38 4.43 -10.39
N LEU A 122 -15.92 5.67 -10.33
CA LEU A 122 -14.64 6.07 -10.90
C LEU A 122 -13.67 6.48 -9.79
N LEU A 123 -12.41 6.12 -9.93
CA LEU A 123 -11.36 6.34 -8.95
C LEU A 123 -10.43 7.49 -9.34
N LEU A 124 -10.00 8.26 -8.36
CA LEU A 124 -8.81 9.10 -8.52
C LEU A 124 -7.57 8.21 -8.59
N HIS A 125 -6.47 8.72 -9.12
CA HIS A 125 -5.21 7.96 -9.15
C HIS A 125 -4.71 7.59 -7.74
N ASP A 126 -4.84 8.51 -6.78
CA ASP A 126 -4.51 8.26 -5.37
C ASP A 126 -5.36 7.12 -4.75
N ASP A 127 -6.63 6.94 -5.20
CA ASP A 127 -7.47 5.81 -4.77
C ASP A 127 -6.92 4.48 -5.30
N VAL A 128 -6.39 4.48 -6.53
CA VAL A 128 -5.77 3.31 -7.17
C VAL A 128 -4.46 2.94 -6.49
N GLU A 129 -3.63 3.94 -6.15
CA GLU A 129 -2.41 3.75 -5.35
C GLU A 129 -2.74 3.15 -3.98
N THR A 130 -3.74 3.71 -3.29
CA THR A 130 -4.22 3.20 -2.00
C THR A 130 -4.72 1.75 -2.11
N PHE A 131 -5.47 1.42 -3.17
CA PHE A 131 -5.88 0.02 -3.38
C PHE A 131 -4.70 -0.92 -3.56
N PHE A 132 -3.71 -0.50 -4.37
CA PHE A 132 -2.50 -1.27 -4.61
C PHE A 132 -1.74 -1.51 -3.32
N HIS A 133 -1.61 -0.47 -2.48
CA HIS A 133 -1.00 -0.53 -1.16
C HIS A 133 -1.69 -1.57 -0.27
N GLU A 134 -3.01 -1.44 -0.04
CA GLU A 134 -3.75 -2.33 0.86
C GLU A 134 -3.76 -3.78 0.36
N PHE A 135 -3.85 -3.98 -0.96
CA PHE A 135 -3.78 -5.33 -1.51
C PHE A 135 -2.39 -5.96 -1.34
N GLY A 136 -1.33 -5.14 -1.24
CA GLY A 136 0.00 -5.60 -0.85
C GLY A 136 0.00 -6.24 0.54
N HIS A 137 -0.68 -5.62 1.50
CA HIS A 137 -0.88 -6.20 2.85
C HIS A 137 -1.66 -7.51 2.80
N ILE A 138 -2.74 -7.59 2.01
CA ILE A 138 -3.50 -8.85 1.82
C ILE A 138 -2.61 -9.97 1.32
N MET A 139 -1.73 -9.69 0.34
CA MET A 139 -0.80 -10.68 -0.18
C MET A 139 0.25 -11.09 0.86
N HIS A 140 0.73 -10.16 1.69
CA HIS A 140 1.63 -10.47 2.78
C HIS A 140 0.97 -11.38 3.84
N GLN A 141 -0.27 -11.06 4.24
CA GLN A 141 -1.10 -11.87 5.13
C GLN A 141 -1.36 -13.28 4.58
N THR A 142 -1.57 -13.38 3.26
CA THR A 142 -1.98 -14.62 2.60
C THR A 142 -0.82 -15.56 2.31
N LEU A 143 0.32 -15.04 1.84
CA LEU A 143 1.42 -15.86 1.29
C LEU A 143 2.46 -16.30 2.31
N THR A 144 2.29 -15.92 3.57
CA THR A 144 3.09 -16.43 4.69
C THR A 144 3.02 -17.96 4.78
N SER A 145 4.13 -18.58 5.18
CA SER A 145 4.18 -19.98 5.62
C SER A 145 4.65 -20.10 7.07
N ALA A 146 4.64 -19.00 7.83
CA ALA A 146 5.07 -19.00 9.22
C ALA A 146 4.29 -20.02 10.06
N ARG A 147 4.99 -20.66 10.98
CA ARG A 147 4.42 -21.73 11.81
C ARG A 147 3.42 -21.20 12.84
N TYR A 148 3.78 -20.10 13.49
CA TYR A 148 3.03 -19.53 14.61
C TYR A 148 2.24 -18.32 14.14
N SER A 149 0.96 -18.24 14.53
CA SER A 149 0.09 -17.12 14.13
C SER A 149 0.64 -15.77 14.56
N SER A 150 1.34 -15.71 15.70
CA SER A 150 1.98 -14.49 16.21
C SER A 150 3.13 -13.97 15.34
N LEU A 151 3.58 -14.74 14.34
CA LEU A 151 4.65 -14.38 13.41
C LEU A 151 4.19 -14.52 11.96
N ALA A 152 2.90 -14.76 11.72
CA ALA A 152 2.38 -15.00 10.38
C ALA A 152 1.91 -13.71 9.73
N GLY A 153 2.14 -13.60 8.42
CA GLY A 153 1.61 -12.51 7.62
C GLY A 153 2.28 -11.20 8.00
N THR A 154 1.47 -10.16 8.19
CA THR A 154 1.91 -8.81 8.56
C THR A 154 2.32 -8.66 10.03
N ASN A 155 2.38 -9.76 10.81
CA ASN A 155 2.96 -9.76 12.17
C ASN A 155 4.50 -9.70 12.11
N VAL A 156 5.02 -8.61 11.55
CA VAL A 156 6.44 -8.26 11.43
C VAL A 156 6.77 -7.05 12.31
N ARG A 157 8.01 -6.55 12.26
CA ARG A 157 8.37 -5.29 12.94
C ARG A 157 7.54 -4.12 12.39
N GLY A 158 7.08 -3.23 13.27
CA GLY A 158 6.22 -2.11 12.90
C GLY A 158 6.87 -1.10 11.95
N ASP A 159 8.20 -0.99 11.97
CA ASP A 159 8.99 -0.18 11.04
C ASP A 159 9.28 -0.87 9.70
N PHE A 160 8.85 -2.12 9.52
CA PHE A 160 8.98 -2.89 8.27
C PHE A 160 7.64 -3.23 7.62
N VAL A 161 6.54 -3.27 8.38
CA VAL A 161 5.23 -3.74 7.88
C VAL A 161 4.76 -3.01 6.62
N GLU A 162 5.10 -1.73 6.49
CA GLU A 162 4.74 -0.89 5.34
C GLU A 162 5.70 -1.01 4.15
N ALA A 163 6.89 -1.59 4.32
CA ALA A 163 7.88 -1.64 3.24
C ALA A 163 7.40 -2.47 2.03
N PRO A 164 6.75 -3.65 2.20
CA PRO A 164 6.18 -4.41 1.09
C PRO A 164 5.08 -3.65 0.33
N SER A 165 4.12 -3.05 1.03
CA SER A 165 3.00 -2.30 0.44
C SER A 165 3.49 -1.02 -0.25
N GLN A 166 4.37 -0.25 0.39
CA GLN A 166 4.95 0.96 -0.19
C GLN A 166 5.88 0.71 -1.37
N MET A 167 6.48 -0.48 -1.48
CA MET A 167 7.25 -0.88 -2.67
C MET A 167 6.29 -1.04 -3.86
N LEU A 168 5.13 -1.65 -3.63
CA LEU A 168 4.13 -1.96 -4.65
C LEU A 168 3.42 -0.69 -5.17
N GLU A 169 3.35 0.38 -4.39
CA GLU A 169 2.89 1.70 -4.85
C GLU A 169 3.64 2.18 -6.11
N ASN A 170 4.91 1.80 -6.30
CA ASN A 170 5.66 2.20 -7.48
C ASN A 170 5.08 1.65 -8.81
N TRP A 171 4.29 0.56 -8.77
CA TRP A 171 3.66 0.00 -9.97
C TRP A 171 2.71 1.00 -10.62
N VAL A 172 1.89 1.71 -9.84
CA VAL A 172 0.89 2.64 -10.37
C VAL A 172 1.48 3.95 -10.89
N TRP A 173 2.81 4.09 -10.85
CA TRP A 173 3.56 5.19 -11.46
C TRP A 173 4.33 4.75 -12.72
N ASN A 174 4.33 3.47 -13.06
CA ASN A 174 4.93 2.96 -14.29
C ASN A 174 3.99 3.16 -15.48
N ARG A 175 4.52 3.59 -16.63
CA ARG A 175 3.74 3.88 -17.83
C ARG A 175 2.92 2.69 -18.34
N ASP A 176 3.55 1.53 -18.46
CA ASP A 176 2.90 0.35 -19.03
C ASP A 176 1.86 -0.22 -18.08
N ILE A 177 2.13 -0.16 -16.78
CA ILE A 177 1.14 -0.52 -15.75
C ILE A 177 -0.04 0.46 -15.77
N LEU A 178 0.19 1.77 -15.82
CA LEU A 178 -0.87 2.78 -15.93
C LEU A 178 -1.77 2.52 -17.14
N ARG A 179 -1.21 2.13 -18.29
CA ARG A 179 -2.01 1.73 -19.46
C ARG A 179 -2.86 0.49 -19.20
N LYS A 180 -2.35 -0.51 -18.48
CA LYS A 180 -3.08 -1.76 -18.18
C LYS A 180 -4.25 -1.53 -17.21
N ILE A 181 -4.04 -0.70 -16.21
CA ILE A 181 -5.05 -0.43 -15.17
C ILE A 181 -6.10 0.60 -15.58
N SER A 182 -5.90 1.29 -16.72
CA SER A 182 -6.77 2.38 -17.17
C SER A 182 -7.52 2.06 -18.46
N LYS A 183 -8.79 2.44 -18.50
CA LYS A 183 -9.67 2.32 -19.66
C LYS A 183 -10.83 3.29 -19.54
N HIS A 184 -11.08 4.11 -20.58
CA HIS A 184 -12.15 5.09 -20.55
C HIS A 184 -13.52 4.43 -20.36
N TYR A 185 -14.28 4.87 -19.37
CA TYR A 185 -15.50 4.16 -18.94
C TYR A 185 -16.63 4.13 -19.99
N LYS A 186 -16.68 5.09 -20.91
CA LYS A 186 -17.70 5.15 -21.99
C LYS A 186 -17.23 4.53 -23.29
N THR A 187 -16.01 4.86 -23.71
CA THR A 187 -15.53 4.57 -25.07
C THR A 187 -14.64 3.35 -25.11
N GLY A 188 -14.13 2.89 -23.96
CA GLY A 188 -13.13 1.83 -23.88
C GLY A 188 -11.75 2.24 -24.38
N ALA A 189 -11.53 3.51 -24.72
CA ALA A 189 -10.25 4.01 -25.22
C ALA A 189 -9.16 3.95 -24.13
N PRO A 190 -7.90 3.74 -24.50
CA PRO A 190 -6.78 3.79 -23.56
C PRO A 190 -6.56 5.22 -23.05
N LEU A 191 -5.93 5.35 -21.88
CA LEU A 191 -5.48 6.64 -21.36
C LEU A 191 -4.52 7.31 -22.37
N PRO A 192 -4.81 8.53 -22.85
CA PRO A 192 -3.96 9.24 -23.79
C PRO A 192 -2.55 9.46 -23.25
N ASP A 193 -1.56 9.31 -24.13
CA ASP A 193 -0.14 9.50 -23.81
C ASP A 193 0.15 10.85 -23.17
N THR A 194 -0.55 11.90 -23.60
CA THR A 194 -0.43 13.24 -23.04
C THR A 194 -0.85 13.32 -21.57
N LEU A 195 -1.96 12.69 -21.19
CA LEU A 195 -2.40 12.63 -19.79
C LEU A 195 -1.46 11.76 -18.97
N LEU A 196 -0.97 10.67 -19.56
CA LEU A 196 -0.02 9.77 -18.91
C LEU A 196 1.30 10.49 -18.59
N ASP A 197 1.86 11.22 -19.55
CA ASP A 197 3.08 12.02 -19.36
C ASP A 197 2.88 13.08 -18.28
N GLN A 198 1.73 13.76 -18.26
CA GLN A 198 1.40 14.74 -17.22
C GLN A 198 1.31 14.12 -15.83
N MET A 199 0.68 12.94 -15.70
CA MET A 199 0.59 12.21 -14.43
C MET A 199 1.98 11.84 -13.91
N ILE A 200 2.81 11.22 -14.74
CA ILE A 200 4.17 10.80 -14.36
C ILE A 200 5.03 12.00 -13.99
N ALA A 201 5.00 13.07 -14.81
CA ALA A 201 5.76 14.29 -14.52
C ALA A 201 5.33 14.95 -13.20
N ALA A 202 4.06 14.80 -12.82
CA ALA A 202 3.49 15.33 -11.60
C ALA A 202 3.65 14.41 -10.38
N LYS A 203 4.31 13.24 -10.49
CA LYS A 203 4.56 12.32 -9.37
C LYS A 203 5.16 13.05 -8.17
N HIS A 204 6.23 13.81 -8.43
CA HIS A 204 6.98 14.52 -7.39
C HIS A 204 6.35 15.87 -6.99
N ALA A 205 5.17 16.20 -7.52
CA ALA A 205 4.51 17.46 -7.19
C ALA A 205 4.11 17.46 -5.70
N ASN A 206 4.54 18.49 -4.98
CA ASN A 206 4.37 18.70 -3.55
C ASN A 206 5.06 17.68 -2.63
N GLU A 207 5.95 16.81 -3.12
CA GLU A 207 6.59 15.79 -2.28
C GLU A 207 7.30 16.38 -1.06
N GLY A 208 7.97 17.53 -1.18
CA GLY A 208 8.57 18.20 -0.02
C GLY A 208 7.56 18.51 1.08
N ILE A 209 6.37 19.02 0.73
CA ILE A 209 5.30 19.31 1.70
C ILE A 209 4.71 18.00 2.26
N THR A 210 4.49 17.00 1.40
CA THR A 210 3.99 15.69 1.80
C THR A 210 4.92 15.03 2.82
N TRP A 211 6.23 15.00 2.57
CA TRP A 211 7.20 14.39 3.48
C TRP A 211 7.47 15.23 4.71
N SER A 212 7.44 16.57 4.62
CA SER A 212 7.42 17.44 5.80
C SER A 212 6.22 17.13 6.72
N ARG A 213 5.05 16.86 6.16
CA ARG A 213 3.87 16.46 6.93
C ARG A 213 4.07 15.11 7.63
N GLN A 214 4.61 14.12 6.92
CA GLN A 214 4.90 12.80 7.49
C GLN A 214 5.95 12.88 8.60
N LEU A 215 7.00 13.65 8.40
CA LEU A 215 8.02 13.94 9.41
C LEU A 215 7.42 14.64 10.63
N PHE A 216 6.51 15.59 10.42
CA PHE A 216 5.80 16.26 11.50
C PHE A 216 5.00 15.28 12.34
N PHE A 217 4.21 14.39 11.72
CA PHE A 217 3.46 13.36 12.45
C PHE A 217 4.37 12.41 13.23
N ALA A 218 5.45 11.93 12.62
CA ALA A 218 6.42 11.06 13.29
C ALA A 218 7.10 11.77 14.46
N THR A 219 7.46 13.03 14.29
CA THR A 219 8.12 13.83 15.34
C THR A 219 7.14 14.13 16.48
N PHE A 220 5.89 14.46 16.16
CA PHE A 220 4.83 14.69 17.15
C PHE A 220 4.56 13.43 17.97
N ASP A 221 4.41 12.28 17.30
CA ASP A 221 4.23 10.97 17.92
C ASP A 221 5.38 10.66 18.90
N MET A 222 6.63 10.78 18.46
CA MET A 222 7.79 10.58 19.34
C MET A 222 7.84 11.59 20.49
N LEU A 223 7.52 12.86 20.23
CA LEU A 223 7.52 13.91 21.24
C LEU A 223 6.55 13.58 22.37
N ILE A 224 5.29 13.28 22.07
CA ILE A 224 4.29 13.04 23.12
C ILE A 224 4.57 11.76 23.91
N HIS A 225 5.15 10.73 23.28
CA HIS A 225 5.48 9.47 23.94
C HIS A 225 6.83 9.49 24.70
N THR A 226 7.61 10.56 24.57
CA THR A 226 8.88 10.75 25.31
C THR A 226 8.86 11.91 26.30
N SER A 227 7.80 12.74 26.31
CA SER A 227 7.68 13.94 27.15
C SER A 227 7.32 13.68 28.63
N GLY A 228 7.18 12.42 29.06
CA GLY A 228 6.78 12.05 30.43
C GLY A 228 5.26 12.04 30.66
N GLU A 229 4.81 12.00 31.93
CA GLU A 229 3.40 11.72 32.28
C GLU A 229 2.39 12.83 31.93
N LYS A 230 2.84 14.07 31.72
CA LYS A 230 1.96 15.22 31.46
C LYS A 230 2.47 16.02 30.27
N VAL A 231 1.83 15.85 29.13
CA VAL A 231 2.07 16.64 27.92
C VAL A 231 0.77 17.32 27.49
N ASP A 232 0.83 18.62 27.22
CA ASP A 232 -0.24 19.31 26.52
C ASP A 232 -0.11 19.01 25.03
N THR A 233 -0.89 18.05 24.54
CA THR A 233 -0.78 17.57 23.16
C THR A 233 -1.23 18.61 22.13
N THR A 234 -2.15 19.51 22.48
CA THR A 234 -2.58 20.60 21.59
C THR A 234 -1.45 21.60 21.44
N LYS A 235 -0.84 22.01 22.56
CA LYS A 235 0.31 22.91 22.53
C LYS A 235 1.48 22.30 21.77
N ALA A 236 1.83 21.03 22.05
CA ALA A 236 2.91 20.34 21.37
C ALA A 236 2.68 20.27 19.85
N TRP A 237 1.44 20.05 19.42
CA TRP A 237 1.08 20.04 18.01
C TRP A 237 1.26 21.42 17.36
N ASN A 238 0.70 22.46 18.00
CA ASN A 238 0.73 23.83 17.49
C ASN A 238 2.14 24.44 17.50
N ASP A 239 2.98 24.09 18.48
CA ASP A 239 4.38 24.52 18.53
C ASP A 239 5.23 23.84 17.44
N LEU A 240 4.97 22.57 17.13
CA LEU A 240 5.77 21.77 16.21
C LEU A 240 5.38 21.95 14.73
N ALA A 241 4.08 22.13 14.44
CA ALA A 241 3.56 22.27 13.09
C ALA A 241 4.25 23.37 12.24
N PRO A 242 4.48 24.60 12.73
CA PRO A 242 5.14 25.64 11.94
C PRO A 242 6.63 25.37 11.71
N GLN A 243 7.28 24.57 12.58
CA GLN A 243 8.70 24.26 12.48
C GLN A 243 8.99 23.23 11.38
N ILE A 244 8.09 22.25 11.18
CA ILE A 244 8.33 21.11 10.28
C ILE A 244 7.40 21.12 9.07
N PHE A 245 6.10 21.32 9.29
CA PHE A 245 5.07 21.22 8.25
C PHE A 245 4.70 22.58 7.64
N LEU A 246 5.26 23.68 8.15
CA LEU A 246 5.00 25.05 7.69
C LEU A 246 3.52 25.43 7.73
N MET A 247 2.76 24.82 8.64
CA MET A 247 1.37 25.16 8.91
C MET A 247 1.25 25.98 10.19
N SER A 248 0.46 27.04 10.13
CA SER A 248 0.10 27.84 11.29
C SER A 248 -0.92 27.13 12.17
N GLU A 249 -0.97 27.54 13.43
CA GLU A 249 -2.01 27.16 14.38
C GLU A 249 -3.41 27.44 13.81
N THR A 250 -4.36 26.56 14.15
CA THR A 250 -5.78 26.80 13.92
C THR A 250 -6.47 26.92 15.28
N ASP A 251 -6.82 28.15 15.65
CA ASP A 251 -7.43 28.46 16.95
C ASP A 251 -8.64 27.55 17.22
N GLY A 252 -8.66 26.94 18.41
CA GLY A 252 -9.74 26.07 18.88
C GLY A 252 -9.78 24.67 18.23
N ALA A 253 -8.85 24.34 17.32
CA ALA A 253 -8.74 23.00 16.78
C ALA A 253 -7.89 22.08 17.68
N ALA A 254 -8.29 20.81 17.76
CA ALA A 254 -7.50 19.73 18.36
C ALA A 254 -7.21 18.66 17.30
N ALA A 255 -6.45 19.03 16.26
CA ALA A 255 -6.20 18.17 15.11
C ALA A 255 -5.56 16.83 15.51
N GLN A 256 -4.69 16.84 16.53
CA GLN A 256 -4.06 15.65 17.09
C GLN A 256 -5.07 14.66 17.69
N ALA A 257 -6.24 15.12 18.15
CA ALA A 257 -7.29 14.23 18.68
C ALA A 257 -7.97 13.39 17.58
N SER A 258 -7.80 13.76 16.31
CA SER A 258 -8.25 12.98 15.16
C SER A 258 -7.16 12.04 14.60
N PHE A 259 -5.96 12.06 15.18
CA PHE A 259 -4.84 11.26 14.72
C PHE A 259 -4.92 9.84 15.29
N GLY A 260 -5.74 9.00 14.64
CA GLY A 260 -6.07 7.65 15.13
C GLY A 260 -4.87 6.71 15.32
N HIS A 261 -3.76 6.92 14.59
CA HIS A 261 -2.54 6.12 14.73
C HIS A 261 -1.99 6.07 16.15
N LEU A 262 -2.13 7.17 16.91
CA LEU A 262 -1.70 7.27 18.30
C LEU A 262 -2.41 6.29 19.24
N MET A 263 -3.54 5.72 18.82
CA MET A 263 -4.35 4.75 19.58
C MET A 263 -4.60 3.46 18.80
N GLY A 264 -3.96 3.31 17.64
CA GLY A 264 -4.22 2.25 16.66
C GLY A 264 -3.12 1.19 16.55
N GLY A 265 -2.20 1.15 17.51
CA GLY A 265 -1.02 0.27 17.49
C GLY A 265 0.21 0.84 16.77
N TYR A 266 0.18 2.14 16.47
CA TYR A 266 1.30 2.91 15.90
C TYR A 266 1.84 3.95 16.89
N ASP A 267 1.43 3.89 18.16
CA ASP A 267 1.95 4.72 19.24
C ASP A 267 3.47 4.56 19.39
N ALA A 268 4.19 5.69 19.33
CA ALA A 268 5.65 5.72 19.24
C ALA A 268 6.25 4.92 18.05
N GLY A 269 5.46 4.71 17.00
CA GLY A 269 5.79 3.89 15.84
C GLY A 269 5.51 4.57 14.50
N TYR A 270 4.98 5.80 14.47
CA TYR A 270 4.59 6.44 13.20
C TYR A 270 5.77 6.72 12.27
N TYR A 271 6.99 6.88 12.82
CA TYR A 271 8.21 6.99 12.03
C TYR A 271 8.43 5.78 11.09
N GLY A 272 7.82 4.63 11.43
CA GLY A 272 7.85 3.41 10.64
C GLY A 272 7.41 3.61 9.19
N TYR A 273 6.48 4.53 8.89
CA TYR A 273 6.09 4.84 7.52
C TYR A 273 7.24 5.38 6.67
N LEU A 274 8.04 6.31 7.21
CA LEU A 274 9.20 6.87 6.51
C LEU A 274 10.36 5.88 6.47
N TRP A 275 10.58 5.14 7.56
CA TRP A 275 11.61 4.10 7.65
C TRP A 275 11.36 2.98 6.63
N SER A 276 10.15 2.44 6.60
CA SER A 276 9.70 1.47 5.60
C SER A 276 9.86 1.99 4.18
N LYS A 277 9.65 3.29 3.93
CA LYS A 277 9.79 3.86 2.58
C LYS A 277 11.22 3.76 2.08
N VAL A 278 12.21 3.87 2.96
CA VAL A 278 13.63 3.68 2.60
C VAL A 278 13.85 2.26 2.09
N TYR A 279 13.39 1.25 2.83
CA TYR A 279 13.47 -0.16 2.42
C TYR A 279 12.66 -0.44 1.16
N ALA A 280 11.44 0.11 1.06
CA ALA A 280 10.56 -0.05 -0.10
C ALA A 280 11.23 0.41 -1.40
N GLN A 281 11.87 1.59 -1.40
CA GLN A 281 12.54 2.11 -2.59
C GLN A 281 13.79 1.30 -2.94
N ASP A 282 14.55 0.81 -1.95
CA ASP A 282 15.70 -0.05 -2.24
C ASP A 282 15.28 -1.43 -2.78
N MET A 283 14.23 -2.03 -2.20
CA MET A 283 13.63 -3.27 -2.71
C MET A 283 13.10 -3.10 -4.14
N PHE A 284 12.49 -1.96 -4.45
CA PHE A 284 11.97 -1.68 -5.80
C PHE A 284 13.06 -1.73 -6.87
N THR A 285 14.33 -1.44 -6.53
CA THR A 285 15.46 -1.51 -7.49
C THR A 285 15.64 -2.90 -8.13
N VAL A 286 15.23 -3.97 -7.45
CA VAL A 286 15.24 -5.33 -8.00
C VAL A 286 14.29 -5.42 -9.20
N PHE A 287 13.13 -4.79 -9.11
CA PHE A 287 12.13 -4.75 -10.18
C PHE A 287 12.46 -3.72 -11.26
N GLU A 288 13.11 -2.61 -10.93
CA GLU A 288 13.64 -1.68 -11.93
C GLU A 288 14.65 -2.37 -12.87
N GLN A 289 15.49 -3.25 -12.33
CA GLN A 289 16.50 -3.98 -13.11
C GLN A 289 15.92 -5.19 -13.86
N ALA A 290 15.02 -5.93 -13.22
CA ALA A 290 14.48 -7.17 -13.79
C ALA A 290 13.25 -6.97 -14.68
N GLY A 291 12.58 -5.82 -14.57
CA GLY A 291 11.24 -5.56 -15.10
C GLY A 291 10.14 -5.84 -14.07
N LEU A 292 9.10 -5.00 -14.07
CA LEU A 292 7.98 -5.05 -13.11
C LEU A 292 7.12 -6.32 -13.21
N GLU A 293 7.22 -7.03 -14.33
CA GLU A 293 6.54 -8.31 -14.57
C GLU A 293 7.53 -9.49 -14.55
N SER A 294 8.71 -9.32 -13.96
CA SER A 294 9.68 -10.41 -13.88
C SER A 294 9.18 -11.51 -12.94
N PRO A 295 8.92 -12.75 -13.44
CA PRO A 295 8.51 -13.86 -12.57
C PRO A 295 9.62 -14.27 -11.61
N VAL A 296 10.89 -14.04 -11.98
CA VAL A 296 12.05 -14.34 -11.13
C VAL A 296 12.12 -13.37 -9.94
N ALA A 297 11.96 -12.06 -10.20
CA ALA A 297 11.93 -11.07 -9.12
C ALA A 297 10.69 -11.26 -8.22
N GLY A 298 9.54 -11.55 -8.83
CA GLY A 298 8.30 -11.86 -8.12
C GLY A 298 8.40 -13.09 -7.21
N ALA A 299 8.97 -14.18 -7.70
CA ALA A 299 9.24 -15.38 -6.90
C ALA A 299 10.20 -15.09 -5.74
N ARG A 300 11.25 -14.28 -5.99
CA ARG A 300 12.20 -13.85 -4.95
C ARG A 300 11.52 -12.99 -3.88
N TYR A 301 10.64 -12.09 -4.27
CA TYR A 301 9.85 -11.25 -3.36
C TYR A 301 8.91 -12.11 -2.50
N ARG A 302 8.17 -13.03 -3.13
CA ARG A 302 7.31 -13.98 -2.42
C ARG A 302 8.11 -14.81 -1.41
N GLU A 303 9.27 -15.34 -1.79
CA GLU A 303 10.08 -16.20 -0.92
C GLU A 303 10.71 -15.47 0.27
N TRP A 304 11.28 -14.29 0.03
CA TRP A 304 12.11 -13.62 1.04
C TRP A 304 11.39 -12.54 1.83
N ILE A 305 10.34 -11.94 1.29
CA ILE A 305 9.62 -10.84 1.95
C ILE A 305 8.29 -11.32 2.53
N LEU A 306 7.47 -12.04 1.76
CA LEU A 306 6.10 -12.38 2.19
C LEU A 306 6.02 -13.70 2.98
N LYS A 307 6.65 -14.75 2.46
CA LYS A 307 6.56 -16.10 3.01
C LYS A 307 7.06 -16.22 4.47
N PRO A 308 8.13 -15.53 4.90
CA PRO A 308 8.64 -15.70 6.26
C PRO A 308 7.74 -15.09 7.34
N GLY A 309 6.92 -14.08 7.01
CA GLY A 309 6.27 -13.23 8.03
C GLY A 309 7.30 -12.68 9.02
N GLY A 310 6.93 -12.59 10.31
CA GLY A 310 7.81 -12.12 11.39
C GLY A 310 8.83 -13.13 11.90
N THR A 311 9.16 -14.18 11.14
CA THR A 311 10.09 -15.22 11.63
C THR A 311 11.57 -14.84 11.55
N GLN A 312 11.91 -13.73 10.90
CA GLN A 312 13.27 -13.18 10.84
C GLN A 312 13.23 -11.66 10.96
N GLU A 313 14.37 -11.07 11.32
CA GLU A 313 14.51 -9.61 11.36
C GLU A 313 14.47 -9.00 9.94
N PRO A 314 13.87 -7.81 9.77
CA PRO A 314 13.74 -7.14 8.47
C PRO A 314 15.03 -7.06 7.66
N GLU A 315 16.15 -6.72 8.29
CA GLU A 315 17.44 -6.58 7.62
C GLU A 315 17.90 -7.90 6.98
N VAL A 316 17.58 -9.04 7.58
CA VAL A 316 17.89 -10.36 7.03
C VAL A 316 17.01 -10.65 5.80
N LEU A 317 15.70 -10.40 5.92
CA LEU A 317 14.74 -10.57 4.83
C LEU A 317 15.14 -9.73 3.61
N ILE A 318 15.39 -8.44 3.85
CA ILE A 318 15.76 -7.47 2.81
C ILE A 318 17.14 -7.81 2.22
N THR A 319 18.12 -8.19 3.05
CA THR A 319 19.46 -8.56 2.53
C THR A 319 19.38 -9.77 1.60
N ASN A 320 18.61 -10.79 1.96
CA ASN A 320 18.41 -11.96 1.10
C ASN A 320 17.64 -11.60 -0.18
N PHE A 321 16.66 -10.70 -0.09
CA PHE A 321 15.91 -10.22 -1.25
C PHE A 321 16.74 -9.32 -2.19
N LEU A 322 17.62 -8.47 -1.67
CA LEU A 322 18.49 -7.59 -2.46
C LEU A 322 19.75 -8.32 -2.95
N GLY A 323 20.28 -9.27 -2.18
CA GLY A 323 21.61 -9.86 -2.37
C GLY A 323 22.75 -8.99 -1.83
N ARG A 324 22.41 -7.95 -1.07
CA ARG A 324 23.31 -7.00 -0.41
C ARG A 324 22.57 -6.34 0.76
N ALA A 325 23.30 -5.70 1.67
CA ALA A 325 22.67 -4.89 2.71
C ALA A 325 21.82 -3.74 2.12
N PRO A 326 20.70 -3.37 2.77
CA PRO A 326 19.90 -2.24 2.34
C PRO A 326 20.64 -0.92 2.50
N ASN A 327 20.33 0.05 1.64
CA ASN A 327 20.81 1.42 1.75
C ASN A 327 19.71 2.43 1.36
N LYS A 328 20.02 3.72 1.51
CA LYS A 328 19.08 4.82 1.28
C LYS A 328 19.19 5.47 -0.09
N ASP A 329 20.08 4.99 -0.95
CA ASP A 329 20.41 5.67 -2.21
C ASP A 329 19.22 5.70 -3.15
N ALA A 330 18.45 4.59 -3.22
CA ALA A 330 17.23 4.52 -4.03
C ALA A 330 16.16 5.50 -3.53
N PHE A 331 15.99 5.60 -2.22
CA PHE A 331 15.06 6.55 -1.62
C PHE A 331 15.44 8.00 -1.95
N TYR A 332 16.70 8.39 -1.78
CA TYR A 332 17.14 9.74 -2.13
C TYR A 332 16.99 10.05 -3.62
N ARG A 333 17.33 9.10 -4.51
CA ARG A 333 17.04 9.23 -5.94
C ARG A 333 15.56 9.43 -6.21
N SER A 334 14.68 8.68 -5.53
CA SER A 334 13.23 8.82 -5.70
C SER A 334 12.70 10.19 -5.26
N LEU A 335 13.40 10.90 -4.38
CA LEU A 335 13.08 12.26 -3.96
C LEU A 335 13.75 13.34 -4.82
N GLY A 336 14.54 12.94 -5.83
CA GLY A 336 15.36 13.87 -6.61
C GLY A 336 16.52 14.46 -5.80
N ILE A 337 17.00 13.77 -4.76
CA ILE A 337 18.11 14.20 -3.90
C ILE A 337 19.36 13.40 -4.26
N GLY A 338 20.43 14.05 -4.70
CA GLY A 338 21.70 13.41 -5.04
C GLY A 338 22.74 14.40 -5.59
N PRO A 339 24.01 13.97 -5.81
CA PRO A 339 25.00 14.82 -6.45
C PRO A 339 24.51 15.26 -7.84
N SER A 340 24.64 16.56 -8.12
CA SER A 340 23.99 17.31 -9.22
C SER A 340 24.17 16.73 -10.64
N SER A 341 25.04 15.73 -10.84
CA SER A 341 25.30 15.05 -12.11
C SER A 341 24.31 13.93 -12.46
N ALA A 342 23.44 13.49 -11.55
CA ALA A 342 22.53 12.36 -11.76
C ALA A 342 21.08 12.74 -12.15
N LEU A 343 20.79 14.03 -12.30
CA LEU A 343 19.44 14.57 -12.57
C LEU A 343 19.31 15.20 -13.97
N LYS A 344 20.12 14.75 -14.95
CA LYS A 344 20.00 15.17 -16.35
C LYS A 344 19.26 14.14 -17.18
#